data_AF-A0A1Y1CGV2-F1
#
_entry.id   AF-A0A1Y1CGV2-F1
#
_cell.length_a   1.000
_cell.length_b   1.000
_cell.length_c   1.000
_cell.angle_alpha   90.00
_cell.angle_beta   90.00
_cell.angle_gamma   90.00
#
_symmetry.space_group_name_H-M   'P 1'
#
loop_
_entity.id
_entity.type
_entity.pdbx_description
1 polymer ?
#
loop_
_entity_poly.entity_id
_entity_poly.type
_entity_poly.pdbx_seq_one_letter_code
_entity_poly.pdbx_strand_id
1 'polypeptide(L)'
;MTLDMKKTLLLLLLGFINLFSISAQDKWINLDYATTNTGDNGLIGSWVQVIFEDSKNNLWIGTESGISIKKGGEWSSLTEKDGLVVNEVGDIEEDRNGLIWLATNESILKYDGVDFISWIFSL
;
A
#
# COMPACT_ATOMS: atom_id res chain seq x y z
N MET A 1 -37.90 -29.26 -32.40
CA MET A 1 -36.77 -28.36 -32.70
C MET A 1 -35.53 -28.95 -32.05
N THR A 2 -34.90 -29.93 -32.71
CA THR A 2 -33.80 -30.73 -32.18
C THR A 2 -32.49 -29.97 -32.39
N LEU A 3 -31.84 -29.54 -31.32
CA LEU A 3 -30.52 -28.92 -31.40
C LEU A 3 -29.53 -29.98 -31.92
N ASP A 4 -28.83 -29.67 -33.01
CA ASP A 4 -27.80 -30.53 -33.59
C ASP A 4 -26.74 -30.85 -32.52
N MET A 5 -26.39 -32.14 -32.38
CA MET A 5 -25.40 -32.63 -31.43
C MET A 5 -24.06 -31.88 -31.53
N LYS A 6 -23.70 -31.36 -32.71
CA LYS A 6 -22.53 -30.50 -32.90
C LYS A 6 -22.69 -29.12 -32.25
N LYS A 7 -23.89 -28.54 -32.25
CA LYS A 7 -24.21 -27.26 -31.59
C LYS A 7 -24.24 -27.42 -30.07
N THR A 8 -24.72 -28.55 -29.57
CA THR A 8 -24.67 -28.89 -28.14
C THR A 8 -23.23 -29.06 -27.65
N LEU A 9 -22.38 -29.74 -28.43
CA LEU A 9 -20.95 -29.86 -28.10
C LEU A 9 -20.22 -28.51 -28.12
N LEU A 10 -20.55 -27.64 -29.08
CA LEU A 10 -19.95 -26.30 -29.19
C LEU A 10 -20.31 -25.41 -27.99
N LEU A 11 -21.55 -25.48 -27.49
CA LEU A 11 -21.99 -24.74 -26.30
C LEU A 11 -21.30 -25.24 -25.02
N LEU A 12 -21.06 -26.56 -24.90
CA LEU A 12 -20.29 -27.13 -23.79
C LEU A 12 -18.80 -26.71 -23.86
N LEU A 13 -18.20 -26.68 -25.05
CA LEU A 13 -16.82 -26.21 -25.23
C LEU A 13 -16.65 -24.72 -24.88
N LEU A 14 -17.60 -23.87 -25.28
CA LEU A 14 -17.61 -22.45 -24.91
C LEU A 14 -17.85 -22.23 -23.41
N GLY A 15 -18.65 -23.09 -22.76
CA GLY A 15 -18.85 -23.07 -21.30
C GLY A 15 -17.61 -23.49 -20.51
N PHE A 16 -16.84 -24.46 -21.01
CA PHE A 16 -15.62 -24.95 -20.36
C PHE A 16 -14.41 -24.01 -20.51
N ILE A 17 -14.30 -23.27 -21.62
CA ILE A 17 -13.25 -22.25 -21.82
C ILE A 17 -13.39 -21.12 -20.79
N ASN A 18 -14.62 -20.80 -20.37
CA ASN A 18 -14.86 -19.79 -19.34
C ASN A 18 -14.51 -20.29 -17.92
N LEU A 19 -14.66 -21.59 -17.62
CA LEU A 19 -14.28 -22.12 -16.30
C LEU A 19 -12.77 -22.26 -16.10
N PHE A 20 -12.01 -22.61 -17.15
CA PHE A 20 -10.55 -22.64 -17.06
C PHE A 20 -9.92 -21.25 -17.05
N SER A 21 -10.56 -20.25 -17.66
CA SER A 21 -10.10 -18.86 -17.58
C SER A 21 -10.24 -18.32 -16.17
N ILE A 22 -11.32 -18.66 -15.45
CA ILE A 22 -11.52 -18.21 -14.07
C ILE A 22 -10.44 -18.81 -13.15
N SER A 23 -10.17 -20.12 -13.20
CA SER A 23 -9.14 -20.71 -12.31
C SER A 23 -7.69 -20.50 -12.75
N ALA A 24 -7.43 -20.12 -14.01
CA ALA A 24 -6.09 -19.82 -14.51
C ALA A 24 -5.76 -18.33 -14.58
N GLN A 25 -6.71 -17.44 -14.22
CA GLN A 25 -6.47 -15.99 -14.03
C GLN A 25 -6.32 -15.61 -12.55
N ASP A 26 -6.61 -16.51 -11.61
CA ASP A 26 -6.64 -16.18 -10.18
C ASP A 26 -5.29 -16.17 -9.44
N LYS A 27 -4.13 -16.04 -10.10
CA LYS A 27 -2.87 -15.93 -9.34
C LYS A 27 -1.66 -15.19 -9.91
N TRP A 28 -1.75 -14.51 -11.05
CA TRP A 28 -0.59 -13.76 -11.58
C TRP A 28 -0.92 -12.38 -12.15
N ILE A 29 -2.06 -11.78 -11.79
CA ILE A 29 -2.42 -10.42 -12.27
C ILE A 29 -3.10 -9.53 -11.20
N ASN A 30 -2.86 -9.76 -9.91
CA ASN A 30 -3.07 -8.71 -8.88
C ASN A 30 -1.80 -7.87 -8.69
N LEU A 31 -1.14 -7.55 -9.80
CA LEU A 31 -0.38 -6.31 -9.90
C LEU A 31 -1.24 -5.37 -10.73
N ASP A 32 -2.41 -5.05 -10.18
CA ASP A 32 -3.17 -3.88 -10.61
C ASP A 32 -2.18 -2.73 -10.36
N TYR A 33 -1.60 -2.19 -11.43
CA TYR A 33 -0.80 -0.99 -11.36
C TYR A 33 -1.73 0.03 -10.71
N ALA A 34 -1.51 0.29 -9.42
CA ALA A 34 -2.32 1.21 -8.66
C ALA A 34 -2.18 2.60 -9.29
N THR A 35 -3.00 2.89 -10.30
CA THR A 35 -3.40 4.24 -10.65
C THR A 35 -4.30 4.70 -9.53
N THR A 36 -3.67 5.04 -8.42
CA THR A 36 -3.95 6.16 -7.51
C THR A 36 -5.34 6.80 -7.60
N ASN A 37 -6.38 6.01 -7.38
CA ASN A 37 -7.62 6.54 -6.82
C ASN A 37 -7.41 6.64 -5.31
N THR A 38 -6.89 7.77 -4.86
CA THR A 38 -6.66 8.12 -3.44
C THR A 38 -7.99 8.43 -2.72
N GLY A 39 -8.95 7.52 -2.81
CA GLY A 39 -10.20 7.58 -2.07
C GLY A 39 -10.63 6.16 -1.73
N ASP A 40 -10.59 5.82 -0.45
CA ASP A 40 -11.12 4.61 0.21
C ASP A 40 -10.17 3.42 0.47
N ASN A 41 -8.89 3.48 0.08
CA ASN A 41 -7.95 2.35 0.31
C ASN A 41 -6.98 2.53 1.49
N GLY A 42 -7.06 3.66 2.19
CA GLY A 42 -6.19 3.98 3.34
C GLY A 42 -4.81 4.56 2.99
N LEU A 43 -4.50 4.75 1.71
CA LEU A 43 -3.28 5.42 1.24
C LEU A 43 -3.53 6.93 1.06
N ILE A 44 -2.71 7.78 1.71
CA ILE A 44 -2.88 9.24 1.74
C ILE A 44 -2.26 9.98 0.54
N GLY A 45 -1.37 9.33 -0.21
CA GLY A 45 -0.69 9.93 -1.36
C GLY A 45 -0.61 8.99 -2.55
N SER A 46 -0.41 9.57 -3.72
CA SER A 46 -0.35 8.88 -4.99
C SER A 46 1.09 8.50 -5.36
N TRP A 47 2.06 9.23 -4.83
CA TRP A 47 3.48 9.07 -5.09
C TRP A 47 4.16 8.41 -3.89
N VAL A 48 4.38 7.10 -3.97
CA VAL A 48 5.06 6.34 -2.92
C VAL A 48 6.57 6.52 -3.03
N GLN A 49 7.20 6.97 -1.94
CA GLN A 49 8.66 7.13 -1.84
C GLN A 49 9.32 5.98 -1.11
N VAL A 50 8.68 5.47 -0.05
CA VAL A 50 9.22 4.42 0.80
C VAL A 50 8.11 3.49 1.29
N ILE A 51 8.43 2.19 1.34
CA ILE A 51 7.60 1.16 1.94
C ILE A 51 8.47 0.42 2.95
N PHE A 52 8.01 0.37 4.19
CA PHE A 52 8.74 -0.23 5.31
C PHE A 52 7.79 -1.10 6.14
N GLU A 53 8.27 -2.27 6.58
CA GLU A 53 7.53 -3.14 7.49
C GLU A 53 8.28 -3.19 8.82
N ASP A 54 7.61 -2.81 9.91
CA ASP A 54 8.22 -2.85 11.24
C ASP A 54 8.21 -4.26 11.85
N SER A 55 8.93 -4.43 12.96
CA SER A 55 9.03 -5.70 13.70
C SER A 55 7.70 -6.25 14.23
N LYS A 56 6.63 -5.44 14.21
CA LYS A 56 5.27 -5.81 14.60
C LYS A 56 4.39 -6.13 13.39
N ASN A 57 4.96 -6.20 12.19
CA ASN A 57 4.27 -6.40 10.90
C ASN A 57 3.27 -5.29 10.57
N ASN A 58 3.53 -4.06 11.04
CA ASN A 58 2.80 -2.91 10.53
C ASN A 58 3.48 -2.43 9.24
N LEU A 59 2.67 -2.11 8.24
CA LEU A 59 3.16 -1.55 7.00
C LEU A 59 3.15 -0.03 7.07
N TRP A 60 4.28 0.60 6.80
CA TRP A 60 4.47 2.04 6.72
C TRP A 60 4.74 2.41 5.27
N ILE A 61 4.01 3.39 4.75
CA ILE A 61 4.13 3.84 3.37
C ILE A 61 4.29 5.36 3.38
N GLY A 62 5.51 5.83 3.13
CA GLY A 62 5.80 7.24 2.96
C GLY A 62 5.45 7.70 1.55
N THR A 63 4.70 8.78 1.46
CA THR A 63 4.22 9.38 0.21
C THR A 63 4.53 10.87 0.16
N GLU A 64 4.20 11.53 -0.96
CA GLU A 64 4.27 12.98 -1.09
C GLU A 64 3.30 13.72 -0.14
N SER A 65 2.29 13.03 0.38
CA SER A 65 1.22 13.60 1.22
C SER A 65 1.32 13.21 2.70
N GLY A 66 2.38 12.50 3.12
CA GLY A 66 2.57 12.03 4.48
C GLY A 66 2.84 10.53 4.54
N ILE A 67 2.55 9.91 5.68
CA ILE A 67 2.75 8.47 5.88
C ILE A 67 1.40 7.79 6.05
N SER A 68 1.16 6.71 5.31
CA SER A 68 0.06 5.76 5.58
C SER A 68 0.56 4.57 6.36
N ILE A 69 -0.20 4.12 7.34
CA ILE A 69 0.18 3.01 8.22
C ILE A 69 -0.94 1.98 8.23
N LYS A 70 -0.61 0.72 7.95
CA LYS A 70 -1.54 -0.41 8.05
C LYS A 70 -1.19 -1.26 9.27
N LYS A 71 -2.08 -1.31 10.25
CA LYS A 71 -1.93 -2.12 11.47
C LYS A 71 -3.09 -3.09 11.60
N GLY A 72 -2.82 -4.40 11.52
CA GLY A 72 -3.88 -5.41 11.69
C GLY A 72 -5.05 -5.29 10.70
N GLY A 73 -4.83 -4.70 9.53
CA GLY A 73 -5.87 -4.44 8.53
C GLY A 73 -6.45 -3.02 8.54
N GLU A 74 -6.29 -2.29 9.64
CA GLU A 74 -6.74 -0.91 9.79
C GLU A 74 -5.72 0.07 9.23
N TRP A 75 -6.20 1.13 8.57
CA TRP A 75 -5.36 2.18 8.02
C TRP A 75 -5.44 3.45 8.86
N SER A 76 -4.30 4.09 9.08
CA SER A 76 -4.16 5.42 9.66
C SER A 76 -3.14 6.23 8.90
N SER A 77 -3.05 7.54 9.17
CA SER A 77 -2.08 8.42 8.51
C SER A 77 -1.38 9.33 9.50
N LEU A 78 -0.14 9.72 9.19
CA LEU A 78 0.60 10.78 9.86
C LEU A 78 0.94 11.86 8.84
N THR A 79 0.65 13.11 9.19
CA THR A 79 0.87 14.30 8.39
C THR A 79 1.52 15.40 9.23
N GLU A 80 1.78 16.56 8.64
CA GLU A 80 2.19 17.77 9.36
C GLU A 80 1.21 18.16 10.48
N LYS A 81 -0.09 17.87 10.33
CA LYS A 81 -1.10 18.12 11.38
C LYS A 81 -0.92 17.23 12.61
N ASP A 82 -0.24 16.10 12.43
CA ASP A 82 0.02 15.11 13.46
C ASP A 82 1.43 15.26 14.05
N GLY A 83 2.22 16.23 13.57
CA GLY A 83 3.55 16.56 14.10
C GLY A 83 4.73 16.19 13.20
N LEU A 84 4.51 15.72 11.96
CA LEU A 84 5.58 15.67 10.97
C LEU A 84 6.10 17.09 10.69
N VAL A 85 7.41 17.24 10.50
CA VAL A 85 8.02 18.53 10.14
C VAL A 85 7.64 18.90 8.70
N VAL A 86 7.68 17.92 7.80
CA VAL A 86 7.21 18.00 6.42
C VAL A 86 6.56 16.67 6.04
N ASN A 87 5.57 16.71 5.15
CA ASN A 87 4.88 15.50 4.70
C ASN A 87 5.76 14.56 3.85
N GLU A 88 6.75 15.10 3.15
CA GLU A 88 7.62 14.31 2.27
C GLU A 88 8.64 13.51 3.10
N VAL A 89 8.42 12.20 3.20
CA VAL A 89 9.28 11.26 3.92
C VAL A 89 9.95 10.32 2.93
N GLY A 90 11.27 10.44 2.82
CA GLY A 90 12.08 9.70 1.86
C GLY A 90 12.60 8.37 2.39
N ASP A 91 12.66 8.18 3.70
CA ASP A 91 13.11 6.93 4.31
C ASP A 91 12.47 6.68 5.68
N ILE A 92 12.30 5.39 6.03
CA ILE A 92 11.70 4.92 7.28
C ILE A 92 12.50 3.71 7.78
N GLU A 93 12.98 3.76 9.02
CA GLU A 93 13.73 2.67 9.64
C GLU A 93 13.30 2.45 11.10
N GLU A 94 13.37 1.22 11.59
CA GLU A 94 13.10 0.89 12.99
C GLU A 94 14.42 0.60 13.73
N ASP A 95 14.61 1.23 14.90
CA ASP A 95 15.76 0.91 15.75
C ASP A 95 15.52 -0.32 16.64
N ARG A 96 16.56 -0.75 17.35
CA ARG A 96 16.51 -1.95 18.21
C ARG A 96 15.55 -1.85 19.40
N ASN A 97 15.09 -0.64 19.73
CA ASN A 97 14.10 -0.41 20.79
C ASN A 97 12.66 -0.33 20.22
N GLY A 98 12.50 -0.48 18.90
CA GLY A 98 11.22 -0.38 18.22
C GLY A 98 10.75 1.06 17.98
N LEU A 99 11.67 2.03 18.02
CA LEU A 99 11.37 3.42 17.65
C LEU A 99 11.51 3.59 16.14
N ILE A 100 10.60 4.35 15.54
CA ILE A 100 10.59 4.59 14.11
C ILE A 100 11.34 5.88 13.81
N TRP A 101 12.32 5.81 12.92
CA TRP A 101 13.09 6.92 12.42
C TRP A 101 12.59 7.29 11.03
N LEU A 102 12.35 8.57 10.79
CA LEU A 102 11.87 9.12 9.53
C LEU A 102 12.89 10.11 9.02
N ALA A 103 13.34 9.93 7.77
CA ALA A 103 14.21 10.89 7.12
C ALA A 103 13.41 11.73 6.11
N THR A 104 13.55 13.04 6.22
CA THR A 104 13.04 13.99 5.24
C THR A 104 14.20 14.79 4.65
N ASN A 105 13.92 15.57 3.61
CA ASN A 105 14.91 16.49 3.04
C ASN A 105 15.36 17.59 4.01
N GLU A 106 14.58 17.85 5.07
CA GLU A 106 14.79 18.96 6.00
C GLU A 106 15.09 18.52 7.42
N SER A 107 14.83 17.25 7.76
CA SER A 107 14.90 16.80 9.15
C SER A 107 15.05 15.30 9.28
N ILE A 108 15.49 14.88 10.46
CA ILE A 108 15.32 13.51 10.95
C ILE A 108 14.31 13.57 12.09
N LEU A 109 13.28 12.72 12.03
CA LEU A 109 12.31 12.55 13.11
C LEU A 109 12.44 11.18 13.73
N LYS A 110 12.16 11.10 15.02
CA LYS A 110 12.01 9.84 15.75
C LYS A 110 10.62 9.80 16.36
N TYR A 111 9.90 8.73 16.11
CA TYR A 111 8.51 8.50 16.51
C TYR A 111 8.41 7.30 17.45
N ASP A 112 7.75 7.49 18.59
CA ASP A 112 7.56 6.44 19.61
C ASP A 112 6.19 5.72 19.54
N GLY A 113 5.36 6.10 18.56
CA GLY A 113 3.99 5.62 18.44
C GLY A 113 2.94 6.62 18.92
N VAL A 114 3.35 7.71 19.56
CA VAL A 114 2.49 8.79 20.07
C VAL A 114 3.01 10.16 19.63
N ASP A 115 4.28 10.45 19.88
CA ASP A 115 4.90 11.77 19.67
C ASP A 115 6.19 11.69 18.84
N PHE A 116 6.61 12.85 18.34
CA PHE A 116 7.85 13.03 17.59
C PHE A 116 8.91 13.81 18.37
N ILE A 117 10.17 13.39 18.21
CA ILE A 117 11.34 14.24 18.45
C ILE A 117 11.99 14.51 17.10
N SER A 118 12.21 15.78 16.76
CA SER A 118 12.78 16.17 15.47
C SER A 118 14.13 16.89 15.60
N TRP A 119 14.99 16.63 14.63
CA TRP A 119 16.23 17.37 14.39
C TRP A 119 16.13 18.01 13.01
N ILE A 120 15.97 19.34 13.00
CA ILE A 120 15.83 20.12 11.77
C ILE A 120 17.21 20.59 11.33
N PHE A 121 17.52 20.41 10.05
CA PHE A 121 18.73 20.95 9.46
C PHE A 121 18.49 22.43 9.12
N SER A 122 19.15 23.33 9.86
CA SER A 122 19.20 24.76 9.50
C SER A 122 20.55 25.05 8.83
N LEU A 123 20.49 25.65 7.65
CA LEU A 123 21.64 26.21 6.94
C LEU A 123 21.87 27.68 7.32
#